data_AF-A0A538CAS9-F1
#
_entry.id   AF-A0A538CAS9-F1
#
_cell.length_a   1.000
_cell.length_b   1.000
_cell.length_c   1.000
_cell.angle_alpha   90.00
_cell.angle_beta   90.00
_cell.angle_gamma   90.00
#
_symmetry.space_group_name_H-M   'P 1'
#
loop_
_entity.id
_entity.type
_entity.pdbx_description
1 polymer ?
#
loop_
_entity_poly.entity_id
_entity_poly.type
_entity_poly.pdbx_seq_one_letter_code
_entity_poly.pdbx_strand_id
1 'polypeptide(L)'
;MAQVKIFGKPEPRVLEQLERCLVDAHYGVLCADNHVGYSMPIGGAAAYEDHISPSGVGFDQGCGNKAARTPLKAADVDVPHVMDEIACQISFGVGRSSGWRVDHPVLDKIEHAEFTPQRKLAKLARDQLGTVGGGNHYVDLLADEEGLLWVGVHFGSRGFGHKTATGFFALAQGLRFEDRAKEGPMDSPPVLFDMRTDLGQSYVEAMTLAGEYAYAGRDLVVERTLQILGTHATEEGHNHHNFAWRETHFGNDYWVVRKGCTPAFPGQRGFVGGSMGDISVILEGVDGQEAKEALYSTVHGAGRVLSRRQ
;
A
#
# COMPACT_ATOMS: atom_id res chain seq x y z
N MET A 1 -13.61 -6.64 24.63
CA MET A 1 -13.68 -7.08 23.22
C MET A 1 -13.55 -5.85 22.36
N ALA A 2 -12.73 -5.91 21.31
CA ALA A 2 -12.61 -4.81 20.35
C ALA A 2 -13.96 -4.49 19.70
N GLN A 3 -14.20 -3.22 19.39
CA GLN A 3 -15.37 -2.83 18.60
C GLN A 3 -15.05 -3.02 17.12
N VAL A 4 -15.93 -3.70 16.37
CA VAL A 4 -15.68 -4.05 14.97
C VAL A 4 -16.74 -3.47 14.06
N LYS A 5 -16.31 -2.72 13.04
CA LYS A 5 -17.15 -2.29 11.92
C LYS A 5 -16.95 -3.21 10.72
N ILE A 6 -18.03 -3.78 10.21
CA ILE A 6 -17.99 -4.71 9.07
C ILE A 6 -18.87 -4.18 7.96
N PHE A 7 -18.31 -4.10 6.76
CA PHE A 7 -19.03 -3.83 5.52
C PHE A 7 -19.20 -5.13 4.73
N GLY A 8 -20.43 -5.39 4.26
CA GLY A 8 -20.74 -6.61 3.52
C GLY A 8 -20.91 -7.85 4.41
N LYS A 9 -20.69 -9.04 3.84
CA LYS A 9 -20.87 -10.34 4.49
C LYS A 9 -19.57 -11.15 4.39
N PRO A 10 -18.64 -11.01 5.35
CA PRO A 10 -17.37 -11.73 5.32
C PRO A 10 -17.57 -13.24 5.51
N GLU A 11 -16.69 -14.04 4.92
CA GLU A 11 -16.62 -15.46 5.21
C GLU A 11 -16.20 -15.71 6.67
N PRO A 12 -16.65 -16.81 7.31
CA PRO A 12 -16.29 -17.11 8.71
C PRO A 12 -14.78 -17.09 8.97
N ARG A 13 -13.98 -17.63 8.04
CA ARG A 13 -12.52 -17.63 8.18
C ARG A 13 -11.91 -16.23 8.21
N VAL A 14 -12.49 -15.28 7.46
CA VAL A 14 -12.01 -13.88 7.45
C VAL A 14 -12.29 -13.21 8.79
N LEU A 15 -13.48 -13.45 9.36
CA LEU A 15 -13.83 -12.98 10.70
C LEU A 15 -12.87 -13.53 11.76
N GLU A 16 -12.61 -14.84 11.73
CA GLU A 16 -11.67 -15.46 12.66
C GLU A 16 -10.24 -14.89 12.53
N GLN A 17 -9.78 -14.57 11.31
CA GLN A 17 -8.48 -13.91 11.13
C GLN A 17 -8.45 -12.52 11.76
N LEU A 18 -9.52 -11.74 11.57
CA LEU A 18 -9.62 -10.42 12.19
C LEU A 18 -9.65 -10.56 13.72
N GLU A 19 -10.49 -11.43 14.27
CA GLU A 19 -10.60 -11.65 15.73
C GLU A 19 -9.25 -12.01 16.36
N ARG A 20 -8.45 -12.87 15.70
CA ARG A 20 -7.07 -13.18 16.14
C ARG A 20 -6.16 -11.94 16.16
N CYS A 21 -6.36 -11.00 15.25
CA CYS A 21 -5.58 -9.76 15.19
C CYS A 21 -6.00 -8.76 16.28
N LEU A 22 -7.26 -8.81 16.73
CA LEU A 22 -7.85 -7.81 17.63
C LEU A 22 -7.67 -8.11 19.13
N VAL A 23 -6.89 -9.13 19.50
CA VAL A 23 -6.66 -9.50 20.91
C VAL A 23 -6.12 -8.32 21.73
N ASP A 24 -5.16 -7.58 21.16
CA ASP A 24 -4.53 -6.40 21.79
C ASP A 24 -4.93 -5.07 21.11
N ALA A 25 -6.00 -5.09 20.30
CA ALA A 25 -6.50 -3.92 19.58
C ALA A 25 -7.84 -3.45 20.15
N HIS A 26 -8.14 -2.16 20.04
CA HIS A 26 -9.39 -1.59 20.55
C HIS A 26 -10.50 -1.56 19.50
N TYR A 27 -10.11 -1.38 18.24
CA TYR A 27 -11.04 -1.28 17.12
C TYR A 27 -10.57 -2.12 15.94
N GLY A 28 -11.53 -2.67 15.19
CA GLY A 28 -11.28 -3.41 13.97
C GLY A 28 -12.25 -3.01 12.86
N VAL A 29 -11.81 -3.14 11.61
CA VAL A 29 -12.61 -2.83 10.42
C VAL A 29 -12.44 -3.94 9.40
N LEU A 30 -13.53 -4.33 8.74
CA LEU A 30 -13.50 -5.10 7.50
C LEU A 30 -14.27 -4.35 6.41
N CYS A 31 -13.55 -3.97 5.37
CA CYS A 31 -14.11 -3.38 4.15
C CYS A 31 -14.82 -4.44 3.30
N ALA A 32 -15.64 -3.99 2.34
CA ALA A 32 -16.50 -4.89 1.56
C ALA A 32 -15.73 -5.85 0.63
N ASP A 33 -14.48 -5.53 0.31
CA ASP A 33 -13.55 -6.31 -0.53
C ASP A 33 -12.68 -7.31 0.27
N ASN A 34 -13.08 -7.57 1.52
CA ASN A 34 -12.33 -8.42 2.42
C ASN A 34 -12.16 -9.85 1.90
N HIS A 35 -10.99 -10.43 2.18
CA HIS A 35 -10.70 -11.84 1.92
C HIS A 35 -9.49 -12.30 2.76
N VAL A 36 -9.30 -13.62 2.79
CA VAL A 36 -8.26 -14.27 3.60
C VAL A 36 -6.86 -13.75 3.22
N GLY A 37 -6.12 -13.30 4.23
CA GLY A 37 -4.76 -12.78 4.09
C GLY A 37 -3.74 -13.56 4.92
N TYR A 38 -2.50 -13.09 4.93
CA TYR A 38 -1.46 -13.59 5.84
C TYR A 38 -1.59 -12.88 7.19
N SER A 39 -1.87 -13.61 8.26
CA SER A 39 -2.14 -13.11 9.61
C SER A 39 -3.41 -12.25 9.69
N MET A 40 -3.37 -11.06 9.12
CA MET A 40 -4.50 -10.15 9.02
C MET A 40 -5.20 -10.30 7.66
N PRO A 41 -6.53 -10.25 7.60
CA PRO A 41 -7.27 -10.31 6.35
C PRO A 41 -6.97 -9.08 5.48
N ILE A 42 -7.01 -9.27 4.17
CA ILE A 42 -6.99 -8.17 3.20
C ILE A 42 -8.39 -7.53 3.25
N GLY A 43 -8.49 -6.20 3.12
CA GLY A 43 -9.70 -5.45 3.45
C GLY A 43 -9.79 -5.07 4.93
N GLY A 44 -8.79 -5.39 5.74
CA GLY A 44 -8.84 -5.24 7.20
C GLY A 44 -8.09 -4.02 7.73
N ALA A 45 -8.61 -3.43 8.82
CA ALA A 45 -7.88 -2.50 9.68
C ALA A 45 -7.96 -2.90 11.16
N ALA A 46 -6.94 -2.57 11.94
CA ALA A 46 -6.88 -2.77 13.39
C ALA A 46 -6.19 -1.58 14.07
N ALA A 47 -6.79 -1.08 15.15
CA ALA A 47 -6.28 0.05 15.92
C ALA A 47 -5.69 -0.41 17.25
N TYR A 48 -4.38 -0.28 17.39
CA TYR A 48 -3.62 -0.64 18.59
C TYR A 48 -3.18 0.63 19.32
N GLU A 49 -3.30 0.66 20.65
CA GLU A 49 -2.87 1.82 21.44
C GLU A 49 -1.33 1.82 21.60
N ASP A 50 -0.80 0.72 22.15
CA ASP A 50 0.62 0.59 22.52
C ASP A 50 1.43 -0.30 21.57
N HIS A 51 0.83 -0.85 20.53
CA HIS A 51 1.48 -1.83 19.64
C HIS A 51 1.39 -1.43 18.17
N ILE A 52 2.25 -2.02 17.35
CA ILE A 52 2.14 -1.98 15.90
C ILE A 52 2.37 -3.38 15.33
N SER A 53 1.65 -3.74 14.25
CA SER A 53 1.74 -5.06 13.64
C SER A 53 2.37 -5.04 12.24
N PRO A 54 3.64 -5.48 12.08
CA PRO A 54 4.25 -5.65 10.77
C PRO A 54 3.53 -6.70 9.91
N SER A 55 3.01 -7.77 10.52
CA SER A 55 2.26 -8.82 9.81
C SER A 55 0.86 -8.35 9.41
N GLY A 56 0.30 -7.44 10.20
CA GLY A 56 -0.89 -6.67 9.86
C GLY A 56 -0.67 -5.88 8.57
N VAL A 57 0.38 -5.04 8.50
CA VAL A 57 0.68 -4.28 7.27
C VAL A 57 0.99 -5.18 6.08
N GLY A 58 1.75 -6.26 6.28
CA GLY A 58 2.10 -7.24 5.26
C GLY A 58 3.46 -7.02 4.60
N PHE A 59 3.74 -7.74 3.51
CA PHE A 59 5.08 -7.76 2.91
C PHE A 59 5.37 -6.56 2.01
N ASP A 60 4.38 -6.11 1.23
CA ASP A 60 4.53 -4.95 0.34
C ASP A 60 4.10 -3.66 1.05
N GLN A 61 5.01 -3.16 1.87
CA GLN A 61 4.83 -1.94 2.67
C GLN A 61 4.59 -0.75 1.73
N GLY A 62 3.57 0.07 1.99
CA GLY A 62 3.24 1.22 1.15
C GLY A 62 2.66 0.88 -0.23
N CYS A 63 2.31 -0.39 -0.49
CA CYS A 63 1.51 -0.74 -1.67
C CYS A 63 0.25 0.13 -1.71
N GLY A 64 -0.12 0.59 -2.89
CA GLY A 64 -1.17 1.58 -3.06
C GLY A 64 -1.28 2.03 -4.49
N ASN A 65 -2.16 3.00 -4.73
CA ASN A 65 -2.50 3.46 -6.06
C ASN A 65 -2.20 4.96 -6.20
N LYS A 66 -2.00 5.40 -7.45
CA LYS A 66 -2.07 6.80 -7.84
C LYS A 66 -2.84 6.91 -9.15
N ALA A 67 -3.69 7.91 -9.29
CA ALA A 67 -4.31 8.26 -10.56
C ALA A 67 -4.15 9.76 -10.84
N ALA A 68 -4.00 10.11 -12.12
CA ALA A 68 -3.88 11.48 -12.58
C ALA A 68 -4.74 11.72 -13.83
N ARG A 69 -5.68 12.68 -13.78
CA ARG A 69 -6.49 13.09 -14.93
C ARG A 69 -5.72 14.05 -15.81
N THR A 70 -5.85 13.92 -17.11
CA THR A 70 -5.23 14.80 -18.10
C THR A 70 -6.29 15.64 -18.83
N PRO A 71 -5.92 16.75 -19.51
CA PRO A 71 -6.83 17.47 -20.38
C PRO A 71 -7.11 16.74 -21.71
N LEU A 72 -6.46 15.61 -21.99
CA LEU A 72 -6.63 14.86 -23.23
C LEU A 72 -7.94 14.07 -23.21
N LYS A 73 -8.58 13.93 -24.38
CA LYS A 73 -9.63 12.92 -24.56
C LYS A 73 -8.99 11.58 -24.87
N ALA A 74 -9.48 10.52 -24.23
CA ALA A 74 -8.98 9.17 -24.45
C ALA A 74 -9.11 8.72 -25.91
N ALA A 75 -10.13 9.21 -26.62
CA ALA A 75 -10.35 8.91 -28.05
C ALA A 75 -9.29 9.51 -28.98
N ASP A 76 -8.55 10.53 -28.52
CA ASP A 76 -7.51 11.21 -29.32
C ASP A 76 -6.11 10.62 -29.08
N VAL A 77 -6.00 9.59 -28.24
CA VAL A 77 -4.73 8.97 -27.85
C VAL A 77 -4.51 7.67 -28.61
N ASP A 78 -3.34 7.53 -29.24
CA ASP A 78 -2.87 6.25 -29.78
C ASP A 78 -2.42 5.35 -28.63
N VAL A 79 -3.38 4.68 -28.00
CA VAL A 79 -3.15 3.83 -26.82
C VAL A 79 -2.10 2.74 -27.10
N PRO A 80 -2.14 1.97 -28.21
CA PRO A 80 -1.09 1.00 -28.52
C PRO A 80 0.31 1.61 -28.52
N HIS A 81 0.50 2.74 -29.21
CA HIS A 81 1.81 3.39 -29.26
C HIS A 81 2.27 3.87 -27.88
N VAL A 82 1.39 4.52 -27.11
CA VAL A 82 1.72 4.99 -25.76
C VAL A 82 2.06 3.82 -24.83
N MET A 83 1.33 2.71 -24.91
CA MET A 83 1.62 1.53 -24.09
C MET A 83 2.95 0.87 -24.46
N ASP A 84 3.32 0.85 -25.74
CA ASP A 84 4.65 0.40 -26.18
C ASP A 84 5.75 1.31 -25.61
N GLU A 85 5.56 2.63 -25.67
CA GLU A 85 6.51 3.58 -25.08
C GLU A 85 6.62 3.44 -23.55
N ILE A 86 5.50 3.23 -22.84
CA ILE A 86 5.51 2.92 -21.41
C ILE A 86 6.32 1.64 -21.14
N ALA A 87 6.07 0.57 -21.89
CA ALA A 87 6.78 -0.71 -21.72
C ALA A 87 8.29 -0.61 -22.05
N CYS A 88 8.66 0.26 -22.98
CA CYS A 88 10.06 0.53 -23.32
C CYS A 88 10.79 1.36 -22.28
N GLN A 89 10.11 2.33 -21.66
CA GLN A 89 10.75 3.33 -20.80
C GLN A 89 10.59 3.07 -19.30
N ILE A 90 9.55 2.35 -18.89
CA ILE A 90 9.27 2.00 -17.49
C ILE A 90 9.53 0.51 -17.27
N SER A 91 10.29 0.19 -16.22
CA SER A 91 10.67 -1.20 -15.95
C SER A 91 9.61 -1.95 -15.13
N PHE A 92 9.14 -3.05 -15.70
CA PHE A 92 8.24 -4.03 -15.09
C PHE A 92 8.99 -5.33 -14.77
N GLY A 93 8.58 -6.01 -13.71
CA GLY A 93 9.16 -7.29 -13.26
C GLY A 93 9.84 -7.23 -11.89
N VAL A 94 9.95 -8.40 -11.25
CA VAL A 94 10.61 -8.54 -9.94
C VAL A 94 12.12 -8.37 -10.09
N GLY A 95 12.74 -7.59 -9.20
CA GLY A 95 14.20 -7.41 -9.15
C GLY A 95 14.79 -6.56 -10.28
N ARG A 96 13.96 -5.91 -11.09
CA ARG A 96 14.42 -5.00 -12.15
C ARG A 96 14.91 -3.69 -11.56
N SER A 97 15.82 -3.05 -12.29
CA SER A 97 16.23 -1.68 -12.04
C SER A 97 15.50 -0.74 -12.99
N SER A 98 15.32 0.52 -12.61
CA SER A 98 14.72 1.55 -13.46
C SER A 98 15.48 1.74 -14.78
N GLY A 99 16.80 1.52 -14.77
CA GLY A 99 17.66 1.72 -15.94
C GLY A 99 18.02 3.19 -16.20
N TRP A 100 17.59 4.10 -15.33
CA TRP A 100 17.91 5.53 -15.39
C TRP A 100 18.18 6.07 -13.98
N ARG A 101 18.99 7.14 -13.92
CA ARG A 101 19.35 7.75 -12.65
C ARG A 101 18.18 8.58 -12.14
N VAL A 102 17.61 8.15 -11.02
CA VAL A 102 16.64 8.92 -10.25
C VAL A 102 17.39 9.70 -9.17
N ASP A 103 17.14 10.99 -9.10
CA ASP A 103 17.51 11.81 -7.94
C ASP A 103 16.23 12.22 -7.21
N HIS A 104 16.09 11.82 -5.95
CA HIS A 104 14.87 12.06 -5.18
C HIS A 104 15.21 12.14 -3.68
N PRO A 105 14.65 13.11 -2.92
CA PRO A 105 14.96 13.31 -1.49
C PRO A 105 14.76 12.06 -0.61
N VAL A 106 13.88 11.14 -1.02
CA VAL A 106 13.67 9.88 -0.29
C VAL A 106 14.91 8.99 -0.28
N LEU A 107 15.74 9.04 -1.32
CA LEU A 107 16.98 8.27 -1.37
C LEU A 107 17.98 8.79 -0.35
N ASP A 108 18.07 10.11 -0.19
CA ASP A 108 18.91 10.74 0.83
C ASP A 108 18.43 10.38 2.24
N LYS A 109 17.11 10.39 2.47
CA LYS A 109 16.53 9.91 3.74
C LYS A 109 16.91 8.45 4.03
N ILE A 110 16.90 7.58 3.02
CA ILE A 110 17.31 6.17 3.17
C ILE A 110 18.81 6.05 3.48
N GLU A 111 19.66 6.82 2.83
CA GLU A 111 21.11 6.81 3.10
C GLU A 111 21.47 7.28 4.51
N HIS A 112 20.62 8.12 5.11
CA HIS A 112 20.81 8.67 6.45
C HIS A 112 19.87 8.07 7.50
N ALA A 113 19.16 6.98 7.18
CA ALA A 113 18.26 6.33 8.13
C ALA A 113 19.00 5.90 9.41
N GLU A 114 18.40 6.14 10.58
CA GLU A 114 19.00 5.82 11.88
C GLU A 114 19.13 4.30 12.02
N PHE A 115 18.07 3.58 11.62
CA PHE A 115 18.05 2.14 11.62
C PHE A 115 18.99 1.57 10.55
N THR A 116 20.16 1.10 11.01
CA THR A 116 21.27 0.66 10.15
C THR A 116 20.88 -0.36 9.05
N PRO A 117 20.03 -1.38 9.31
CA PRO A 117 19.62 -2.30 8.25
C PRO A 117 18.89 -1.62 7.08
N GLN A 118 18.17 -0.53 7.32
CA GLN A 118 17.44 0.20 6.28
C GLN A 118 18.39 1.01 5.41
N ARG A 119 19.37 1.67 6.04
CA ARG A 119 20.47 2.34 5.35
C ARG A 119 21.25 1.42 4.44
N LYS A 120 21.49 0.15 4.83
CA LYS A 120 22.15 -0.85 3.97
C LYS A 120 21.35 -1.17 2.70
N LEU A 121 20.06 -0.87 2.65
CA LEU A 121 19.22 -1.06 1.47
C LEU A 121 19.23 0.14 0.50
N ALA A 122 19.99 1.20 0.76
CA ALA A 122 20.05 2.40 -0.09
C ALA A 122 20.36 2.10 -1.56
N LYS A 123 21.32 1.19 -1.83
CA LYS A 123 21.62 0.77 -3.21
C LYS A 123 20.41 0.11 -3.87
N LEU A 124 19.73 -0.80 -3.15
CA LEU A 124 18.54 -1.48 -3.66
C LEU A 124 17.42 -0.48 -3.95
N ALA A 125 17.19 0.47 -3.05
CA ALA A 125 16.21 1.54 -3.23
C ALA A 125 16.55 2.41 -4.45
N ARG A 126 17.81 2.84 -4.60
CA ARG A 126 18.26 3.62 -5.75
C ARG A 126 18.09 2.87 -7.07
N ASP A 127 18.40 1.58 -7.09
CA ASP A 127 18.28 0.76 -8.30
C ASP A 127 16.81 0.59 -8.72
N GLN A 128 15.86 0.52 -7.77
CA GLN A 128 14.47 0.14 -8.01
C GLN A 128 13.47 1.31 -8.04
N LEU A 129 13.85 2.52 -7.65
CA LEU A 129 12.94 3.67 -7.61
C LEU A 129 12.47 3.99 -9.03
N GLY A 130 11.15 4.15 -9.21
CA GLY A 130 10.54 4.34 -10.54
C GLY A 130 10.33 3.04 -11.33
N THR A 131 10.45 1.86 -10.69
CA THR A 131 9.99 0.57 -11.26
C THR A 131 8.61 0.20 -10.74
N VAL A 132 7.82 -0.52 -11.56
CA VAL A 132 6.45 -0.94 -11.20
C VAL A 132 6.46 -2.28 -10.47
N GLY A 133 7.24 -3.23 -11.00
CA GLY A 133 7.30 -4.58 -10.47
C GLY A 133 6.46 -5.61 -11.20
N GLY A 134 6.10 -6.66 -10.48
CA GLY A 134 5.25 -7.74 -10.98
C GLY A 134 4.16 -8.10 -9.99
N GLY A 135 3.38 -9.14 -10.28
CA GLY A 135 2.19 -9.48 -9.51
C GLY A 135 0.97 -8.77 -10.07
N ASN A 136 0.23 -8.04 -9.24
CA ASN A 136 -0.94 -7.23 -9.63
C ASN A 136 -0.57 -5.76 -9.89
N HIS A 137 0.71 -5.45 -10.03
CA HIS A 137 1.17 -4.08 -10.23
C HIS A 137 1.07 -3.69 -11.70
N TYR A 138 0.62 -2.47 -11.97
CA TYR A 138 0.35 -2.02 -13.33
C TYR A 138 0.57 -0.50 -13.51
N VAL A 139 0.60 -0.12 -14.78
CA VAL A 139 0.36 1.23 -15.30
C VAL A 139 -0.76 1.07 -16.32
N ASP A 140 -1.81 1.87 -16.22
CA ASP A 140 -3.01 1.75 -17.05
C ASP A 140 -3.50 3.12 -17.52
N LEU A 141 -4.18 3.13 -18.66
CA LEU A 141 -4.81 4.29 -19.26
C LEU A 141 -6.32 4.11 -19.23
N LEU A 142 -7.00 4.99 -18.52
CA LEU A 142 -8.45 4.90 -18.30
C LEU A 142 -9.16 6.11 -18.93
N ALA A 143 -10.41 5.92 -19.31
CA ALA A 143 -11.31 7.00 -19.69
C ALA A 143 -12.35 7.19 -18.60
N ASP A 144 -12.61 8.43 -18.18
CA ASP A 144 -13.76 8.73 -17.33
C ASP A 144 -15.07 8.87 -18.13
N GLU A 145 -16.17 9.14 -17.43
CA GLU A 145 -17.51 9.30 -18.01
C GLU A 145 -17.60 10.48 -18.99
N GLU A 146 -16.69 11.45 -18.91
CA GLU A 146 -16.58 12.57 -19.85
C GLU A 146 -15.62 12.27 -21.01
N GLY A 147 -15.01 11.08 -21.02
CA GLY A 147 -14.02 10.65 -22.00
C GLY A 147 -12.65 11.29 -21.83
N LEU A 148 -12.36 11.92 -20.68
CA LEU A 148 -11.01 12.42 -20.37
C LEU A 148 -10.10 11.25 -19.99
N LEU A 149 -8.84 11.35 -20.42
CA LEU A 149 -7.82 10.34 -20.16
C LEU A 149 -7.28 10.48 -18.73
N TRP A 150 -7.22 9.37 -18.03
CA TRP A 150 -6.56 9.18 -16.75
C TRP A 150 -5.37 8.23 -16.88
N VAL A 151 -4.29 8.52 -16.15
CA VAL A 151 -3.18 7.59 -15.93
C VAL A 151 -3.37 6.99 -14.54
N GLY A 152 -3.54 5.68 -14.44
CA GLY A 152 -3.64 4.94 -13.19
C GLY A 152 -2.43 4.05 -12.96
N VAL A 153 -1.90 3.99 -11.74
CA VAL A 153 -0.81 3.09 -11.37
C VAL A 153 -1.08 2.40 -10.05
N HIS A 154 -0.67 1.13 -9.95
CA HIS A 154 -0.74 0.34 -8.73
C HIS A 154 0.60 -0.33 -8.48
N PHE A 155 1.30 0.06 -7.42
CA PHE A 155 2.47 -0.65 -6.89
C PHE A 155 2.92 -0.09 -5.54
N GLY A 156 3.74 -0.87 -4.83
CA GLY A 156 4.34 -0.49 -3.55
C GLY A 156 5.84 -0.21 -3.58
N SER A 157 6.47 -0.43 -2.43
CA SER A 157 7.87 -0.08 -2.14
C SER A 157 8.89 -1.07 -2.71
N ARG A 158 8.46 -1.96 -3.60
CA ARG A 158 9.34 -2.89 -4.33
C ARG A 158 10.13 -3.80 -3.37
N GLY A 159 11.34 -4.18 -3.77
CA GLY A 159 12.23 -4.99 -2.94
C GLY A 159 12.64 -4.29 -1.65
N PHE A 160 12.63 -2.95 -1.62
CA PHE A 160 12.98 -2.16 -0.43
C PHE A 160 12.03 -2.47 0.73
N GLY A 161 10.72 -2.24 0.58
CA GLY A 161 9.80 -2.53 1.68
C GLY A 161 9.54 -4.02 1.91
N HIS A 162 9.66 -4.87 0.89
CA HIS A 162 9.66 -6.32 1.12
C HIS A 162 10.81 -6.74 2.05
N LYS A 163 12.04 -6.24 1.81
CA LYS A 163 13.19 -6.51 2.67
C LYS A 163 13.00 -5.92 4.07
N THR A 164 12.43 -4.72 4.17
CA THR A 164 11.98 -4.14 5.44
C THR A 164 11.09 -5.11 6.21
N ALA A 165 9.96 -5.53 5.63
CA ALA A 165 9.01 -6.41 6.29
C ALA A 165 9.66 -7.74 6.72
N THR A 166 10.37 -8.41 5.80
CA THR A 166 11.01 -9.70 6.11
C THR A 166 12.09 -9.60 7.17
N GLY A 167 12.84 -8.51 7.21
CA GLY A 167 13.89 -8.32 8.22
C GLY A 167 13.30 -8.07 9.60
N PHE A 168 12.20 -7.32 9.71
CA PHE A 168 11.48 -7.19 10.98
C PHE A 168 10.83 -8.51 11.43
N PHE A 169 10.33 -9.35 10.51
CA PHE A 169 9.90 -10.70 10.89
C PHE A 169 11.04 -11.57 11.41
N ALA A 170 12.25 -11.40 10.89
CA ALA A 170 13.43 -12.11 11.40
C ALA A 170 13.79 -11.64 12.81
N LEU A 171 13.81 -10.31 13.04
CA LEU A 171 14.05 -9.73 14.36
C LEU A 171 13.00 -10.16 15.39
N ALA A 172 11.73 -10.26 15.00
CA ALA A 172 10.65 -10.76 15.86
C ALA A 172 10.89 -12.21 16.33
N GLN A 173 11.66 -12.99 15.57
CA GLN A 173 12.03 -14.37 15.90
C GLN A 173 13.40 -14.47 16.60
N GLY A 174 14.00 -13.34 17.00
CA GLY A 174 15.33 -13.30 17.61
C GLY A 174 16.48 -13.58 16.65
N LEU A 175 16.24 -13.48 15.32
CA LEU A 175 17.26 -13.64 14.29
C LEU A 175 17.85 -12.29 13.89
N ARG A 176 18.88 -12.28 13.04
CA ARG A 176 19.40 -11.03 12.45
C ARG A 176 18.47 -10.56 11.34
N PHE A 177 18.48 -9.26 11.07
CA PHE A 177 17.62 -8.65 10.04
C PHE A 177 17.79 -9.28 8.65
N GLU A 178 19.01 -9.71 8.30
CA GLU A 178 19.31 -10.32 7.01
C GLU A 178 18.96 -11.82 6.94
N ASP A 179 18.63 -12.44 8.09
CA ASP A 179 18.29 -13.86 8.15
C ASP A 179 16.86 -14.12 7.63
N ARG A 180 16.61 -15.37 7.22
CA ARG A 180 15.30 -15.79 6.73
C ARG A 180 14.38 -16.15 7.91
N ALA A 181 13.38 -15.31 8.15
CA ALA A 181 12.29 -15.62 9.07
C ALA A 181 11.52 -16.88 8.64
N LYS A 182 11.03 -17.66 9.62
CA LYS A 182 10.09 -18.75 9.35
C LYS A 182 8.69 -18.17 9.20
N GLU A 183 8.08 -18.34 8.04
CA GLU A 183 6.70 -17.93 7.81
C GLU A 183 5.75 -18.98 8.43
N GLY A 184 4.87 -18.53 9.32
CA GLY A 184 3.78 -19.37 9.84
C GLY A 184 2.66 -19.62 8.81
N PRO A 185 1.62 -20.40 9.18
CA PRO A 185 0.42 -20.57 8.35
C PRO A 185 -0.30 -19.23 8.11
N MET A 186 -1.22 -19.19 7.13
CA MET A 186 -1.97 -17.95 6.82
C MET A 186 -2.73 -17.41 8.03
N ASP A 187 -3.22 -18.27 8.92
CA ASP A 187 -3.99 -17.88 10.11
C ASP A 187 -3.11 -17.65 11.35
N SER A 188 -1.82 -17.33 11.15
CA SER A 188 -0.91 -17.02 12.25
C SER A 188 -1.37 -15.78 13.03
N PRO A 189 -1.20 -15.76 14.37
CA PRO A 189 -1.46 -14.56 15.16
C PRO A 189 -0.59 -13.39 14.69
N PRO A 190 -0.99 -12.13 14.94
CA PRO A 190 -0.20 -10.98 14.56
C PRO A 190 1.15 -11.00 15.28
N VAL A 191 2.20 -10.63 14.55
CA VAL A 191 3.45 -10.17 15.15
C VAL A 191 3.18 -8.75 15.64
N LEU A 192 3.39 -8.50 16.93
CA LEU A 192 3.20 -7.20 17.56
C LEU A 192 4.53 -6.70 18.13
N PHE A 193 4.84 -5.44 17.85
CA PHE A 193 5.92 -4.73 18.52
C PHE A 193 5.35 -3.70 19.47
N ASP A 194 5.84 -3.71 20.71
CA ASP A 194 5.52 -2.69 21.70
C ASP A 194 6.21 -1.37 21.32
N MET A 195 5.41 -0.30 21.23
CA MET A 195 5.87 1.02 20.83
C MET A 195 6.80 1.68 21.84
N ARG A 196 6.95 1.13 23.04
CA ARG A 196 7.93 1.60 24.04
C ARG A 196 9.32 1.02 23.81
N THR A 197 9.47 0.10 22.87
CA THR A 197 10.74 -0.56 22.55
C THR A 197 11.43 0.04 21.34
N ASP A 198 12.76 -0.02 21.31
CA ASP A 198 13.56 0.41 20.16
C ASP A 198 13.16 -0.33 18.87
N LEU A 199 12.74 -1.60 18.98
CA LEU A 199 12.30 -2.40 17.85
C LEU A 199 11.00 -1.86 17.24
N GLY A 200 10.02 -1.51 18.08
CA GLY A 200 8.76 -0.90 17.63
C GLY A 200 8.98 0.45 16.95
N GLN A 201 9.81 1.30 17.56
CA GLN A 201 10.17 2.60 16.99
C GLN A 201 10.94 2.47 15.67
N SER A 202 11.91 1.56 15.61
CA SER A 202 12.68 1.28 14.37
C SER A 202 11.77 0.75 13.26
N TYR A 203 10.77 -0.07 13.58
CA TYR A 203 9.80 -0.55 12.58
C TYR A 203 8.95 0.59 12.02
N VAL A 204 8.46 1.49 12.87
CA VAL A 204 7.68 2.65 12.45
C VAL A 204 8.49 3.55 11.52
N GLU A 205 9.74 3.86 11.86
CA GLU A 205 10.63 4.66 11.02
C GLU A 205 10.84 3.98 9.65
N ALA A 206 11.18 2.68 9.66
CA ALA A 206 11.43 1.92 8.45
C ALA A 206 10.19 1.76 7.55
N MET A 207 9.01 1.53 8.15
CA MET A 207 7.74 1.44 7.45
C MET A 207 7.35 2.81 6.85
N THR A 208 7.50 3.88 7.62
CA THR A 208 7.22 5.25 7.15
C THR A 208 8.07 5.56 5.93
N LEU A 209 9.38 5.27 6.01
CA LEU A 209 10.31 5.48 4.91
C LEU A 209 9.99 4.61 3.68
N ALA A 210 9.55 3.36 3.88
CA ALA A 210 9.06 2.52 2.79
C ALA A 210 7.78 3.07 2.15
N GLY A 211 6.88 3.67 2.94
CA GLY A 211 5.70 4.37 2.46
C GLY A 211 6.05 5.59 1.60
N GLU A 212 6.93 6.47 2.10
CA GLU A 212 7.45 7.61 1.34
C GLU A 212 8.11 7.19 0.03
N TYR A 213 8.91 6.11 0.07
CA TYR A 213 9.55 5.56 -1.12
C TYR A 213 8.52 5.04 -2.14
N ALA A 214 7.44 4.41 -1.68
CA ALA A 214 6.36 3.96 -2.55
C ALA A 214 5.56 5.13 -3.14
N TYR A 215 5.32 6.20 -2.37
CA TYR A 215 4.73 7.45 -2.89
C TYR A 215 5.60 8.02 -4.02
N ALA A 216 6.88 8.25 -3.75
CA ALA A 216 7.84 8.77 -4.72
C ALA A 216 7.91 7.92 -6.00
N GLY A 217 7.92 6.59 -5.85
CA GLY A 217 7.90 5.69 -7.00
C GLY A 217 6.68 5.89 -7.89
N ARG A 218 5.47 5.98 -7.30
CA ARG A 218 4.22 6.22 -8.03
C ARG A 218 4.19 7.59 -8.69
N ASP A 219 4.73 8.61 -8.04
CA ASP A 219 4.86 9.95 -8.63
C ASP A 219 5.73 9.93 -9.88
N LEU A 220 6.92 9.33 -9.79
CA LEU A 220 7.86 9.26 -10.91
C LEU A 220 7.31 8.48 -12.11
N VAL A 221 6.60 7.37 -11.87
CA VAL A 221 6.00 6.58 -12.95
C VAL A 221 4.85 7.35 -13.62
N VAL A 222 3.98 8.00 -12.83
CA VAL A 222 2.92 8.85 -13.40
C VAL A 222 3.51 10.01 -14.18
N GLU A 223 4.51 10.70 -13.63
CA GLU A 223 5.20 11.81 -14.32
C GLU A 223 5.80 11.33 -15.65
N ARG A 224 6.47 10.17 -15.65
CA ARG A 224 7.04 9.59 -16.87
C ARG A 224 5.97 9.27 -17.90
N THR A 225 4.84 8.71 -17.50
CA THR A 225 3.72 8.44 -18.40
C THR A 225 3.11 9.73 -18.96
N LEU A 226 2.98 10.78 -18.15
CA LEU A 226 2.51 12.09 -18.60
C LEU A 226 3.48 12.73 -19.61
N GLN A 227 4.79 12.56 -19.42
CA GLN A 227 5.81 12.99 -20.39
C GLN A 227 5.68 12.25 -21.73
N ILE A 228 5.45 10.94 -21.72
CA ILE A 228 5.21 10.13 -22.94
C ILE A 228 3.96 10.65 -23.68
N LEU A 229 2.90 10.97 -22.92
CA LEU A 229 1.66 11.56 -23.45
C LEU A 229 1.81 13.03 -23.87
N GLY A 230 2.92 13.70 -23.57
CA GLY A 230 3.11 15.12 -23.84
C GLY A 230 2.14 16.04 -23.12
N THR A 231 1.71 15.66 -21.90
CA THR A 231 0.63 16.35 -21.16
C THR A 231 0.96 16.54 -19.67
N HIS A 232 0.00 17.06 -18.90
CA HIS A 232 0.12 17.29 -17.46
C HIS A 232 -1.14 16.82 -16.72
N ALA A 233 -1.01 16.62 -15.40
CA ALA A 233 -2.13 16.30 -14.53
C ALA A 233 -2.96 17.57 -14.24
N THR A 234 -4.28 17.43 -14.30
CA THR A 234 -5.27 18.45 -13.86
C THR A 234 -5.87 18.11 -12.51
N GLU A 235 -5.75 16.84 -12.11
CA GLU A 235 -6.38 16.27 -10.93
C GLU A 235 -5.66 14.99 -10.55
N GLU A 236 -5.52 14.71 -9.25
CA GLU A 236 -4.80 13.53 -8.77
C GLU A 236 -5.48 12.91 -7.53
N GLY A 237 -5.32 11.59 -7.38
CA GLY A 237 -5.62 10.84 -6.16
C GLY A 237 -4.49 9.86 -5.87
N HIS A 238 -4.01 9.79 -4.62
CA HIS A 238 -2.82 9.01 -4.27
C HIS A 238 -2.90 8.46 -2.85
N ASN A 239 -2.91 7.14 -2.73
CA ASN A 239 -3.20 6.49 -1.47
C ASN A 239 -2.42 5.18 -1.28
N HIS A 240 -2.13 4.85 -0.02
CA HIS A 240 -1.67 3.54 0.39
C HIS A 240 -2.85 2.62 0.73
N HIS A 241 -2.64 1.32 0.60
CA HIS A 241 -3.54 0.31 1.16
C HIS A 241 -2.85 -0.76 2.01
N ASN A 242 -1.52 -0.74 2.15
CA ASN A 242 -0.77 -1.54 3.11
C ASN A 242 0.15 -0.62 3.91
N PHE A 243 -0.28 -0.14 5.07
CA PHE A 243 0.50 0.78 5.89
C PHE A 243 -0.05 0.82 7.33
N ALA A 244 0.64 1.52 8.23
CA ALA A 244 0.05 1.94 9.48
C ALA A 244 0.36 3.41 9.76
N TRP A 245 -0.60 4.14 10.32
CA TRP A 245 -0.43 5.53 10.74
C TRP A 245 -0.85 5.72 12.18
N ARG A 246 -0.22 6.69 12.85
CA ARG A 246 -0.68 7.15 14.16
C ARG A 246 -1.81 8.14 13.97
N GLU A 247 -2.99 7.80 14.47
CA GLU A 247 -4.24 8.53 14.21
C GLU A 247 -5.03 8.68 15.51
N THR A 248 -5.70 9.81 15.69
CA THR A 248 -6.57 10.04 16.84
C THR A 248 -8.00 9.63 16.49
N HIS A 249 -8.54 8.64 17.20
CA HIS A 249 -9.93 8.19 17.07
C HIS A 249 -10.58 8.13 18.45
N PHE A 250 -11.83 8.59 18.54
CA PHE A 250 -12.62 8.53 19.79
C PHE A 250 -11.91 9.12 21.03
N GLY A 251 -11.02 10.10 20.83
CA GLY A 251 -10.30 10.79 21.89
C GLY A 251 -8.96 10.18 22.30
N ASN A 252 -8.53 9.07 21.68
CA ASN A 252 -7.25 8.43 21.96
C ASN A 252 -6.41 8.29 20.68
N ASP A 253 -5.10 8.19 20.85
CA ASP A 253 -4.17 7.92 19.77
C ASP A 253 -4.01 6.41 19.55
N TYR A 254 -4.07 5.99 18.30
CA TYR A 254 -3.88 4.61 17.89
C TYR A 254 -2.91 4.50 16.73
N TRP A 255 -2.14 3.41 16.69
CA TRP A 255 -1.57 2.90 15.46
C TRP A 255 -2.64 2.13 14.70
N VAL A 256 -3.18 2.76 13.65
CA VAL A 256 -4.16 2.14 12.75
C VAL A 256 -3.42 1.42 11.65
N VAL A 257 -3.36 0.10 11.76
CA VAL A 257 -2.74 -0.81 10.80
C VAL A 257 -3.78 -1.19 9.75
N ARG A 258 -3.48 -0.94 8.46
CA ARG A 258 -4.35 -1.22 7.31
C ARG A 258 -3.70 -2.20 6.35
N LYS A 259 -4.47 -3.21 5.93
CA LYS A 259 -4.07 -4.21 4.94
C LYS A 259 -5.13 -4.39 3.88
N GLY A 260 -4.81 -4.03 2.65
CA GLY A 260 -5.80 -3.91 1.59
C GLY A 260 -6.98 -3.04 1.99
N CYS A 261 -6.76 -1.94 2.69
CA CYS A 261 -7.78 -0.90 2.84
C CYS A 261 -7.07 0.46 2.90
N THR A 262 -7.74 1.48 2.40
CA THR A 262 -7.15 2.81 2.19
C THR A 262 -7.77 3.82 3.15
N PRO A 263 -7.03 4.85 3.62
CA PRO A 263 -7.63 5.91 4.41
C PRO A 263 -8.50 6.78 3.50
N ALA A 264 -9.58 7.30 4.07
CA ALA A 264 -10.60 8.11 3.43
C ALA A 264 -11.12 9.14 4.44
N PHE A 265 -10.20 9.95 4.97
CA PHE A 265 -10.56 11.09 5.82
C PHE A 265 -11.41 12.11 5.03
N PRO A 266 -12.23 12.95 5.69
CA PRO A 266 -13.09 13.91 5.00
C PRO A 266 -12.32 14.79 4.01
N GLY A 267 -12.72 14.79 2.74
CA GLY A 267 -12.08 15.50 1.64
C GLY A 267 -10.79 14.85 1.10
N GLN A 268 -10.32 13.76 1.71
CA GLN A 268 -9.17 13.01 1.20
C GLN A 268 -9.57 12.24 -0.04
N ARG A 269 -8.85 12.46 -1.13
CA ARG A 269 -9.06 11.77 -2.38
C ARG A 269 -8.20 10.52 -2.49
N GLY A 270 -8.78 9.48 -3.08
CA GLY A 270 -8.11 8.22 -3.32
C GLY A 270 -8.46 7.64 -4.68
N PHE A 271 -7.66 6.67 -5.10
CA PHE A 271 -7.91 5.88 -6.29
C PHE A 271 -8.01 4.40 -5.90
N VAL A 272 -9.07 3.76 -6.37
CA VAL A 272 -9.30 2.32 -6.19
C VAL A 272 -9.33 1.69 -7.57
N GLY A 273 -8.23 0.98 -7.87
CA GLY A 273 -8.08 0.22 -9.09
C GLY A 273 -8.93 -1.05 -9.09
N GLY A 274 -9.64 -1.29 -10.18
CA GLY A 274 -10.25 -2.58 -10.47
C GLY A 274 -9.22 -3.66 -10.83
N SER A 275 -9.71 -4.80 -11.33
CA SER A 275 -8.86 -5.73 -12.08
C SER A 275 -8.43 -5.12 -13.42
N MET A 276 -7.45 -5.72 -14.10
CA MET A 276 -7.09 -5.28 -15.46
C MET A 276 -8.32 -5.39 -16.39
N GLY A 277 -8.76 -4.25 -16.93
CA GLY A 277 -9.95 -4.15 -17.78
C GLY A 277 -11.28 -3.93 -17.04
N ASP A 278 -11.28 -3.87 -15.71
CA ASP A 278 -12.46 -3.51 -14.91
C ASP A 278 -12.54 -2.00 -14.63
N ILE A 279 -13.72 -1.57 -14.18
CA ILE A 279 -13.96 -0.20 -13.72
C ILE A 279 -13.07 0.09 -12.50
N SER A 280 -12.40 1.24 -12.55
CA SER A 280 -11.70 1.82 -11.40
C SER A 280 -12.41 3.11 -10.98
N VAL A 281 -12.27 3.51 -9.72
CA VAL A 281 -13.02 4.65 -9.16
C VAL A 281 -12.10 5.63 -8.45
N ILE A 282 -12.43 6.91 -8.59
CA ILE A 282 -11.93 7.98 -7.73
C ILE A 282 -12.88 8.13 -6.56
N LEU A 283 -12.34 8.13 -5.35
CA LEU A 283 -13.09 8.27 -4.11
C LEU A 283 -12.73 9.59 -3.43
N GLU A 284 -13.68 10.13 -2.67
CA GLU A 284 -13.46 11.21 -1.72
C GLU A 284 -14.01 10.78 -0.36
N GLY A 285 -13.20 10.90 0.68
CA GLY A 285 -13.62 10.57 2.03
C GLY A 285 -14.68 11.54 2.55
N VAL A 286 -15.61 11.02 3.35
CA VAL A 286 -16.72 11.78 3.92
C VAL A 286 -16.65 11.76 5.44
N ASP A 287 -17.18 12.80 6.09
CA ASP A 287 -17.43 12.75 7.54
C ASP A 287 -18.78 12.08 7.82
N GLY A 288 -18.87 11.37 8.93
CA GLY A 288 -20.07 10.68 9.36
C GLY A 288 -19.77 9.68 10.47
N GLN A 289 -20.83 9.25 11.15
CA GLN A 289 -20.71 8.23 12.20
C GLN A 289 -20.12 6.93 11.65
N GLU A 290 -20.58 6.49 10.48
CA GLU A 290 -20.08 5.29 9.82
C GLU A 290 -18.59 5.41 9.43
N ALA A 291 -18.15 6.58 8.95
CA ALA A 291 -16.75 6.82 8.62
C ALA A 291 -15.86 6.78 9.88
N LYS A 292 -16.33 7.36 10.99
CA LYS A 292 -15.64 7.29 12.29
C LYS A 292 -15.52 5.86 12.81
N GLU A 293 -16.60 5.09 12.77
CA GLU A 293 -16.60 3.66 13.13
C GLU A 293 -15.69 2.82 12.24
N ALA A 294 -15.53 3.21 10.98
CA ALA A 294 -14.61 2.58 10.04
C ALA A 294 -13.16 3.06 10.18
N LEU A 295 -12.84 3.88 11.19
CA LEU A 295 -11.52 4.53 11.34
C LEU A 295 -11.09 5.26 10.07
N TYR A 296 -12.06 5.86 9.38
CA TYR A 296 -11.94 6.44 8.05
C TYR A 296 -11.21 5.52 7.05
N SER A 297 -11.52 4.22 7.08
CA SER A 297 -10.97 3.22 6.15
C SER A 297 -12.00 2.83 5.11
N THR A 298 -11.58 2.64 3.86
CA THR A 298 -12.44 2.18 2.77
C THR A 298 -11.73 1.13 1.91
N VAL A 299 -12.49 0.54 0.98
CA VAL A 299 -12.05 -0.47 0.02
C VAL A 299 -10.79 -0.04 -0.74
N HIS A 300 -9.97 -1.01 -1.14
CA HIS A 300 -8.71 -0.76 -1.86
C HIS A 300 -8.70 -1.27 -3.29
N GLY A 301 -9.63 -2.16 -3.64
CA GLY A 301 -9.77 -2.77 -4.96
C GLY A 301 -11.01 -3.64 -5.08
N ALA A 302 -11.11 -4.41 -6.15
CA ALA A 302 -12.23 -5.33 -6.39
C ALA A 302 -12.22 -6.59 -5.49
N GLY A 303 -11.27 -6.71 -4.55
CA GLY A 303 -11.04 -7.93 -3.77
C GLY A 303 -10.55 -9.11 -4.64
N ARG A 304 -10.16 -10.22 -4.01
CA ARG A 304 -9.77 -11.44 -4.74
C ARG A 304 -10.59 -12.63 -4.28
N VAL A 305 -11.28 -13.27 -5.22
CA VAL A 305 -12.07 -14.49 -4.96
C VAL A 305 -11.26 -15.77 -5.22
N LEU A 306 -10.30 -15.75 -6.16
CA LEU A 306 -9.48 -16.92 -6.53
C LEU A 306 -7.97 -16.70 -6.30
N SER A 307 -7.28 -17.79 -5.92
CA SER A 307 -5.82 -17.80 -5.75
C SER A 307 -5.10 -17.76 -7.11
N ARG A 308 -3.84 -17.29 -7.18
CA ARG A 308 -3.06 -17.24 -8.45
C ARG A 308 -2.71 -18.62 -9.05
N ARG A 309 -3.00 -19.71 -8.35
CA ARG A 309 -2.63 -21.08 -8.74
C ARG A 309 -3.84 -21.93 -9.18
N GLN A 310 -5.02 -21.33 -9.18
CA GLN A 310 -6.25 -21.90 -9.73
C GLN A 310 -6.52 -21.25 -11.09
#